data_AF-A0A504YK58-F1
#
_entry.id   AF-A0A504YK58-F1
#
_cell.length_a   1.000
_cell.length_b   1.000
_cell.length_c   1.000
_cell.angle_alpha   90.00
_cell.angle_beta   90.00
_cell.angle_gamma   90.00
#
_symmetry.space_group_name_H-M   'P 1'
#
loop_
_entity.id
_entity.type
_entity.pdbx_description
1 polymer ?
#
loop_
_entity_poly.entity_id
_entity_poly.type
_entity_poly.pdbx_seq_one_letter_code
_entity_poly.pdbx_strand_id
1 'polypeptide(L)'
;MVVVKKKEHFWSLDTRETRCRPSLVMQVWDNDLFNPDDFLGTLELQLSNMPIPAKNAKSCNLNMMNSVSQDTKMVNLFDCKRVKGFWPFMNEDHGNQVLTGKIEMEMEVVTKAEEAVRPAGRARDEVNENPHLEPPNRPETSFLWFTSPWKTFKFIIWKKCKWIFIGILIAVLLGLLIALFVYAIPQLLARKMVGV
;
A
#
# COMPACT_ATOMS: atom_id res chain seq x y z
N MET A 1 12.22 15.54 -27.87
CA MET A 1 10.78 15.61 -28.25
C MET A 1 10.28 14.18 -28.38
N VAL A 2 9.12 13.85 -27.83
CA VAL A 2 8.56 12.49 -27.93
C VAL A 2 7.62 12.46 -29.13
N VAL A 3 7.78 11.46 -30.00
CA VAL A 3 6.91 11.25 -31.14
C VAL A 3 6.02 10.04 -30.83
N VAL A 4 4.74 10.31 -30.66
CA VAL A 4 3.72 9.28 -30.43
C VAL A 4 3.05 9.01 -31.77
N LYS A 5 3.17 7.76 -32.25
CA LYS A 5 2.48 7.31 -33.45
C LYS A 5 1.26 6.51 -33.04
N LYS A 6 0.05 7.01 -33.33
CA LYS A 6 -1.21 6.35 -32.97
C LYS A 6 -2.18 6.40 -34.15
N LYS A 7 -2.91 5.31 -34.36
CA LYS A 7 -4.07 5.29 -35.26
C LYS A 7 -5.25 5.99 -34.59
N GLU A 8 -5.97 6.85 -35.31
CA GLU A 8 -7.11 7.57 -34.73
C GLU A 8 -8.26 6.63 -34.38
N HIS A 9 -8.51 5.65 -35.26
CA HIS A 9 -9.45 4.56 -35.03
C HIS A 9 -8.79 3.24 -35.39
N PHE A 10 -9.31 2.13 -34.86
CA PHE A 10 -8.78 0.79 -35.13
C PHE A 10 -8.67 0.50 -36.64
N TRP A 11 -9.63 1.03 -37.42
CA TRP A 11 -9.74 0.84 -38.87
C TRP A 11 -9.03 1.92 -39.72
N SER A 12 -8.35 2.90 -39.11
CA SER A 12 -7.62 3.90 -39.90
C SER A 12 -6.40 3.25 -40.55
N LEU A 13 -6.25 3.47 -41.86
CA LEU A 13 -5.07 3.05 -42.61
C LEU A 13 -3.86 3.91 -42.22
N ASP A 14 -4.08 5.21 -42.07
CA ASP A 14 -3.04 6.16 -41.71
C ASP A 14 -2.76 6.18 -40.21
N THR A 15 -1.49 6.32 -39.88
CA THR A 15 -0.99 6.47 -38.51
C THR A 15 -0.64 7.94 -38.29
N ARG A 16 -1.30 8.59 -37.34
CA ARG A 16 -1.03 9.98 -37.01
C ARG A 16 0.21 10.07 -36.13
N GLU A 17 1.14 10.95 -36.50
CA GLU A 17 2.31 11.29 -35.69
C GLU A 17 2.04 12.56 -34.90
N THR A 18 1.96 12.44 -33.57
CA THR A 18 1.84 13.58 -32.67
C THR A 18 3.15 13.78 -31.94
N ARG A 19 3.64 15.02 -31.94
CA ARG A 19 4.89 15.36 -31.25
C ARG A 19 4.55 16.09 -29.96
N CYS A 20 4.93 15.51 -28.83
CA CYS A 20 4.66 16.05 -27.51
C CYS A 20 5.97 16.33 -26.77
N ARG A 21 5.90 17.25 -25.81
CA ARG A 21 6.98 17.41 -24.83
C ARG A 21 6.93 16.23 -23.86
N PRO A 22 8.07 15.67 -23.45
CA PRO A 22 8.10 14.62 -22.44
C PRO A 22 7.75 15.21 -21.07
N SER A 23 6.52 14.96 -20.62
CA SER A 23 6.09 15.25 -19.25
C SER A 23 5.80 13.94 -18.52
N LEU A 24 6.20 13.89 -17.26
CA LEU A 24 5.88 12.83 -16.32
C LEU A 24 4.90 13.41 -15.31
N VAL A 25 3.71 12.81 -15.23
CA VAL A 25 2.69 13.16 -14.23
C VAL A 25 2.52 11.96 -13.32
N MET A 26 2.68 12.20 -12.03
CA MET A 26 2.42 11.20 -10.99
C MET A 26 1.33 11.71 -10.08
N GLN A 27 0.43 10.81 -9.69
CA GLN A 27 -0.67 11.12 -8.79
C GLN A 27 -0.70 10.07 -7.69
N VAL A 28 -0.97 10.53 -6.47
CA VAL A 28 -1.14 9.66 -5.31
C VAL A 28 -2.59 9.76 -4.87
N TRP A 29 -3.21 8.59 -4.75
CA TRP A 29 -4.58 8.41 -4.29
C TRP A 29 -4.52 7.53 -3.05
N ASP A 30 -5.31 7.87 -2.03
CA ASP A 30 -5.55 6.96 -0.92
C ASP A 30 -6.43 5.81 -1.40
N ASN A 31 -6.11 4.58 -1.02
CA ASN A 31 -6.83 3.40 -1.48
C ASN A 31 -7.77 2.94 -0.37
N ASP A 32 -9.03 3.37 -0.47
CA ASP A 32 -10.07 3.06 0.50
C ASP A 32 -10.92 1.88 0.05
N LEU A 33 -11.24 0.98 0.98
CA LEU A 33 -12.02 -0.22 0.65
C LEU A 33 -13.52 0.08 0.47
N PHE A 34 -14.03 1.11 1.15
CA PHE A 34 -15.46 1.40 1.24
C PHE A 34 -15.85 2.82 0.82
N ASN A 35 -14.90 3.75 0.82
CA ASN A 35 -15.10 5.12 0.38
C ASN A 35 -14.46 5.32 -1.00
N PRO A 36 -14.86 6.35 -1.76
CA PRO A 36 -14.11 6.77 -2.93
C PRO A 36 -12.68 7.14 -2.55
N ASP A 37 -11.71 6.72 -3.36
CA ASP A 37 -10.31 7.04 -3.17
C ASP A 37 -10.08 8.56 -3.10
N ASP A 38 -9.48 9.02 -2.00
CA ASP A 38 -9.17 10.43 -1.79
C ASP A 38 -7.90 10.84 -2.54
N PHE A 39 -7.95 11.98 -3.22
CA PHE A 39 -6.78 12.53 -3.90
C PHE A 39 -5.81 13.16 -2.89
N LEU A 40 -4.58 12.64 -2.80
CA LEU A 40 -3.57 13.12 -1.87
C LEU A 40 -2.63 14.16 -2.50
N GLY A 41 -2.33 14.02 -3.80
CA GLY A 41 -1.53 15.01 -4.50
C GLY A 41 -1.05 14.60 -5.88
N THR A 42 -0.53 15.59 -6.60
CA THR A 42 0.05 15.46 -7.94
C THR A 42 1.47 16.02 -7.99
N LEU A 43 2.26 15.47 -8.90
CA LEU A 43 3.58 15.93 -9.27
C LEU A 43 3.70 15.86 -10.79
N GLU A 44 3.86 17.03 -11.42
CA GLU A 44 4.12 17.15 -12.85
C GLU A 44 5.55 17.64 -13.08
N LEU A 45 6.32 16.87 -13.86
CA LEU A 45 7.70 17.19 -14.20
C LEU A 45 7.87 17.17 -15.72
N GLN A 46 8.46 18.24 -16.25
CA GLN A 46 8.92 18.25 -17.64
C GLN A 46 10.30 17.61 -17.69
N LEU A 47 10.43 16.43 -18.31
CA LEU A 47 11.68 15.66 -18.29
C LEU A 47 12.85 16.38 -18.97
N SER A 48 12.56 17.31 -19.90
CA SER A 48 13.57 18.16 -20.53
C SER A 48 14.06 19.30 -19.63
N ASN A 49 13.27 19.71 -18.64
CA ASN A 49 13.52 20.89 -17.83
C ASN A 49 12.80 20.79 -16.48
N MET A 50 13.32 19.95 -15.60
CA MET A 50 12.78 19.74 -14.25
C MET A 50 13.69 20.35 -13.20
N PRO A 51 13.18 20.75 -12.02
CA PRO A 51 14.04 21.19 -10.93
C PRO A 51 14.93 20.04 -10.45
N ILE A 52 16.15 20.39 -10.02
CA ILE A 52 17.06 19.41 -9.41
C ILE A 52 16.37 18.79 -8.19
N PRO A 53 16.34 17.44 -8.08
CA PRO A 53 15.79 16.81 -6.89
C PRO A 53 16.60 17.12 -5.64
N ALA A 54 15.92 17.13 -4.50
CA ALA A 54 16.61 17.29 -3.23
C ALA A 54 17.33 15.98 -2.87
N LYS A 55 18.52 16.06 -2.27
CA LYS A 55 19.25 14.85 -1.83
C LYS A 55 18.61 14.17 -0.62
N ASN A 56 17.95 14.97 0.24
CA ASN A 56 17.33 14.51 1.48
C ASN A 56 15.86 14.96 1.54
N ALA A 57 15.03 14.21 2.24
CA ALA A 57 13.62 14.57 2.50
C ALA A 57 13.48 15.94 3.20
N LYS A 58 14.42 16.31 4.07
CA LYS A 58 14.39 17.61 4.80
C LYS A 58 14.64 18.82 3.88
N SER A 59 15.46 18.65 2.84
CA SER A 59 15.76 19.72 1.87
C SER A 59 14.68 19.88 0.79
N CYS A 60 13.74 18.94 0.70
CA CYS A 60 12.67 18.96 -0.29
C CYS A 60 11.55 19.91 0.17
N ASN A 61 11.34 20.99 -0.59
CA ASN A 61 10.39 22.07 -0.29
C ASN A 61 9.62 22.48 -1.55
N LEU A 62 8.45 23.10 -1.36
CA LEU A 62 7.59 23.57 -2.46
C LEU A 62 8.29 24.59 -3.38
N ASN A 63 9.19 25.41 -2.82
CA ASN A 63 9.94 26.42 -3.56
C ASN A 63 10.73 25.85 -4.75
N MET A 64 11.05 24.55 -4.73
CA MET A 64 11.74 23.87 -5.81
C MET A 64 10.92 23.79 -7.10
N MET A 65 9.59 23.81 -7.00
CA MET A 65 8.70 23.74 -8.16
C MET A 65 8.37 25.14 -8.72
N ASN A 66 8.59 26.19 -7.93
CA ASN A 66 8.28 27.56 -8.32
C ASN A 66 9.43 28.14 -9.16
N SER A 67 9.21 28.24 -10.47
CA SER A 67 10.13 28.84 -11.45
C SER A 67 10.43 30.33 -11.22
N VAL A 68 9.72 30.98 -10.28
CA VAL A 68 9.82 32.42 -9.97
C VAL A 68 11.02 32.73 -9.06
N SER A 69 11.58 31.75 -8.36
CA SER A 69 12.80 31.94 -7.58
C SER A 69 14.02 31.78 -8.49
N GLN A 70 14.69 32.90 -8.79
CA GLN A 70 15.80 33.07 -9.75
C GLN A 70 17.02 32.14 -9.59
N ASP A 71 17.05 31.25 -8.59
CA ASP A 71 18.18 30.36 -8.25
C ASP A 71 17.90 28.86 -8.48
N THR A 72 16.72 28.49 -9.00
CA THR A 72 16.36 27.08 -9.14
C THR A 72 17.02 26.47 -10.37
N LYS A 73 18.18 25.83 -10.17
CA LYS A 73 18.87 25.08 -11.23
C LYS A 73 17.96 23.97 -11.76
N MET A 74 17.81 23.93 -13.08
CA MET A 74 17.03 22.92 -13.77
C MET A 74 17.95 21.87 -14.40
N VAL A 75 17.41 20.66 -14.59
CA VAL A 75 18.11 19.53 -15.18
C VAL A 75 17.27 18.93 -16.29
N ASN A 76 17.97 18.50 -17.34
CA ASN A 76 17.42 17.72 -18.42
C ASN A 76 17.76 16.25 -18.21
N LEU A 77 16.75 15.40 -18.05
CA LEU A 77 16.91 13.96 -17.86
C LEU A 77 17.65 13.30 -19.04
N PHE A 78 17.45 13.80 -20.26
CA PHE A 78 18.04 13.22 -21.47
C PHE A 78 19.55 13.47 -21.57
N ASP A 79 20.06 14.52 -20.93
CA ASP A 79 21.50 14.82 -20.90
C ASP A 79 22.18 14.05 -19.76
N CYS A 80 21.54 13.98 -18.59
CA CYS A 80 22.09 13.29 -17.41
C CYS A 80 21.92 11.76 -17.46
N LYS A 81 21.01 11.24 -18.29
CA LYS A 81 20.54 9.84 -18.38
C LYS A 81 19.92 9.25 -17.12
N ARG A 82 20.41 9.58 -15.94
CA ARG A 82 19.94 9.07 -14.65
C ARG A 82 19.89 10.19 -13.63
N VAL A 83 18.84 10.20 -12.83
CA VAL A 83 18.64 11.16 -11.74
C VAL A 83 17.94 10.49 -10.57
N LYS A 84 18.37 10.81 -9.35
CA LYS A 84 17.78 10.29 -8.12
C LYS A 84 17.62 11.40 -7.09
N GLY A 85 16.50 11.37 -6.37
CA GLY A 85 16.32 12.15 -5.15
C GLY A 85 14.85 12.39 -4.83
N PHE A 86 14.59 13.49 -4.12
CA PHE A 86 13.29 13.81 -3.56
C PHE A 86 12.58 14.93 -4.32
N TRP A 87 11.31 14.70 -4.64
CA TRP A 87 10.41 15.71 -5.19
C TRP A 87 9.18 15.92 -4.31
N PRO A 88 8.68 17.17 -4.20
CA PRO A 88 7.50 17.49 -3.43
C PRO A 88 6.22 17.16 -4.21
N PHE A 89 5.24 16.55 -3.54
CA PHE A 89 3.88 16.39 -4.03
C PHE A 89 3.02 17.56 -3.58
N MET A 90 2.17 18.05 -4.47
CA MET A 90 1.35 19.24 -4.25
C MET A 90 -0.12 18.88 -4.35
N ASN A 91 -0.95 19.47 -3.50
CA ASN A 91 -2.39 19.47 -3.63
C ASN A 91 -2.90 20.91 -3.64
N GLU A 92 -4.02 21.15 -4.30
CA GLU A 92 -4.69 22.45 -4.34
C GLU A 92 -5.76 22.49 -3.24
N ASP A 93 -5.41 23.07 -2.11
CA ASP A 93 -6.36 23.32 -1.03
C ASP A 93 -6.77 24.79 -1.05
N HIS A 94 -8.06 25.05 -1.28
CA HIS A 94 -8.65 26.40 -1.27
C HIS A 94 -7.93 27.42 -2.19
N GLY A 95 -7.37 26.96 -3.31
CA GLY A 95 -6.67 27.80 -4.29
C GLY A 95 -5.20 28.09 -3.96
N ASN A 96 -4.67 27.53 -2.87
CA ASN A 96 -3.25 27.59 -2.53
C ASN A 96 -2.60 26.21 -2.75
N GLN A 97 -1.40 26.19 -3.31
CA GLN A 97 -0.61 24.97 -3.44
C GLN A 97 -0.01 24.60 -2.08
N VAL A 98 -0.44 23.48 -1.52
CA VAL A 98 0.06 22.94 -0.25
C VAL A 98 0.93 21.72 -0.51
N LEU A 99 2.03 21.60 0.23
CA LEU A 99 2.89 20.42 0.20
C LEU A 99 2.23 19.27 0.98
N THR A 100 1.72 18.27 0.28
CA THR A 100 1.05 17.11 0.93
C THR A 100 1.99 15.94 1.19
N GLY A 101 3.02 15.78 0.37
CA GLY A 101 3.90 14.62 0.43
C GLY A 101 5.25 14.83 -0.22
N LYS A 102 6.12 13.84 -0.08
CA LYS A 102 7.45 13.81 -0.71
C LYS A 102 7.66 12.41 -1.26
N ILE A 103 8.17 12.32 -2.48
CA ILE A 103 8.52 11.04 -3.10
C ILE A 103 10.03 10.97 -3.28
N GLU A 104 10.62 9.85 -2.86
CA GLU A 104 11.95 9.47 -3.31
C GLU A 104 11.78 8.64 -4.58
N MET A 105 12.41 9.06 -5.66
CA MET A 105 12.39 8.30 -6.89
C MET A 105 13.72 8.39 -7.64
N GLU A 106 13.93 7.41 -8.50
CA GLU A 106 15.04 7.36 -9.43
C GLU A 106 14.48 7.19 -10.84
N MET A 107 14.93 8.05 -11.75
CA MET A 107 14.55 8.01 -13.16
C MET A 107 15.79 7.73 -14.00
N GLU A 108 15.69 6.77 -14.91
CA GLU A 108 16.77 6.38 -15.82
C GLU A 108 16.22 6.25 -17.25
N VAL A 109 16.94 6.82 -18.21
CA VAL A 109 16.66 6.68 -19.65
C VAL A 109 17.43 5.47 -20.16
N VAL A 110 16.68 4.44 -20.53
CA VAL A 110 17.21 3.14 -20.95
C VAL A 110 17.06 2.98 -22.47
N THR A 111 18.06 2.37 -23.11
CA THR A 111 17.99 2.04 -24.55
C THR A 111 17.24 0.72 -24.77
N LYS A 112 16.74 0.49 -25.98
CA LYS A 112 16.02 -0.76 -26.32
C LYS A 112 16.86 -2.03 -26.11
N ALA A 113 18.18 -1.95 -26.28
CA ALA A 113 19.07 -3.08 -26.03
C ALA A 113 19.19 -3.38 -24.52
N GLU A 114 19.27 -2.35 -23.69
CA GLU A 114 19.30 -2.49 -22.24
C GLU A 114 17.96 -2.96 -21.67
N GLU A 115 16.83 -2.47 -22.20
CA GLU A 115 15.48 -2.93 -21.84
C GLU A 115 15.32 -4.45 -22.03
N ALA A 116 15.93 -5.02 -23.07
CA ALA A 116 15.89 -6.46 -23.32
C ALA A 116 16.66 -7.27 -22.26
N VAL A 117 17.69 -6.69 -21.64
CA VAL A 117 18.49 -7.33 -20.58
C VAL A 117 17.85 -7.11 -19.21
N ARG A 118 17.30 -5.91 -18.97
CA ARG A 118 16.65 -5.48 -17.73
C ARG A 118 15.23 -4.95 -18.02
N PRO A 119 14.25 -5.84 -18.21
CA PRO A 119 12.88 -5.42 -18.49
C PRO A 119 12.28 -4.72 -17.27
N ALA A 120 11.60 -3.60 -17.51
CA ALA A 120 10.78 -2.93 -16.51
C ALA A 120 9.36 -3.52 -16.49
N GLY A 121 8.72 -3.53 -15.32
CA GLY A 121 7.31 -3.91 -15.18
C GLY A 121 6.41 -3.06 -16.07
N ARG A 122 5.38 -3.69 -16.67
CA ARG A 122 4.39 -2.99 -17.49
C ARG A 122 3.17 -2.65 -16.64
N ALA A 123 2.88 -1.35 -16.51
CA ALA A 123 1.72 -0.87 -15.76
C ALA A 123 1.70 -1.41 -14.31
N ARG A 124 0.83 -2.40 -14.03
CA ARG A 124 0.67 -3.03 -12.71
C ARG A 124 1.31 -4.43 -12.63
N ASP A 125 1.92 -4.91 -13.71
CA ASP A 125 2.56 -6.22 -13.76
C ASP A 125 3.93 -6.17 -13.08
N GLU A 126 4.20 -7.13 -12.20
CA GLU A 126 5.47 -7.22 -11.48
C GLU A 126 6.60 -7.69 -12.42
N VAL A 127 7.46 -6.76 -12.84
CA VAL A 127 8.85 -7.08 -13.19
C VAL A 127 9.73 -6.11 -12.39
N ASN A 128 10.04 -6.55 -11.16
CA ASN A 128 10.74 -5.80 -10.12
C ASN A 128 12.02 -6.54 -9.70
N GLU A 129 12.86 -6.89 -10.70
CA GLU A 129 14.17 -7.53 -10.46
C GLU A 129 15.31 -6.52 -10.41
N ASN A 130 15.23 -5.44 -11.20
CA ASN A 130 16.32 -4.48 -11.39
C ASN A 130 15.82 -3.02 -11.31
N PRO A 131 15.87 -2.37 -10.13
CA PRO A 131 16.27 -2.88 -8.81
C PRO A 131 15.10 -3.56 -8.08
N HIS A 132 15.37 -4.60 -7.31
CA HIS A 132 14.36 -5.21 -6.45
C HIS A 132 13.94 -4.25 -5.32
N LEU A 133 12.69 -3.80 -5.35
CA LEU A 133 12.07 -3.07 -4.24
C LEU A 133 11.34 -4.02 -3.31
N GLU A 134 11.70 -4.00 -2.03
CA GLU A 134 10.98 -4.74 -0.99
C GLU A 134 9.54 -4.21 -0.86
N PRO A 135 8.57 -5.08 -0.49
CA PRO A 135 7.23 -4.62 -0.19
C PRO A 135 7.25 -3.59 0.95
N PRO A 136 6.38 -2.57 0.91
CA PRO A 136 6.35 -1.53 1.92
C PRO A 136 6.09 -2.13 3.31
N ASN A 137 6.86 -1.71 4.31
CA ASN A 137 6.66 -2.09 5.70
C ASN A 137 5.40 -1.41 6.26
N ARG A 138 4.23 -2.01 6.01
CA ARG A 138 2.93 -1.50 6.49
C ARG A 138 2.58 -2.18 7.82
N PRO A 139 2.19 -1.43 8.87
CA PRO A 139 1.71 -2.03 10.10
C PRO A 139 0.42 -2.81 9.82
N GLU A 140 0.30 -4.04 10.34
CA GLU A 140 -0.87 -4.91 10.12
C GLU A 140 -2.22 -4.31 10.56
N THR A 141 -2.19 -3.22 11.31
CA THR A 141 -3.38 -2.55 11.86
C THR A 141 -4.09 -1.65 10.86
N SER A 142 -3.48 -1.31 9.71
CA SER A 142 -4.02 -0.28 8.81
C SER A 142 -5.06 -0.76 7.80
N PHE A 143 -5.28 -2.07 7.60
CA PHE A 143 -6.14 -2.56 6.50
C PHE A 143 -7.49 -3.12 6.91
N LEU A 144 -7.77 -3.27 8.20
CA LEU A 144 -8.96 -4.02 8.61
C LEU A 144 -9.52 -3.44 9.91
N TRP A 145 -10.25 -2.32 9.80
CA TRP A 145 -11.09 -1.86 10.89
C TRP A 145 -12.06 -2.95 11.36
N PHE A 146 -12.43 -3.92 10.51
CA PHE A 146 -13.24 -5.07 10.93
C PHE A 146 -12.46 -6.15 11.71
N THR A 147 -11.18 -6.40 11.40
CA THR A 147 -10.39 -7.42 12.14
C THR A 147 -9.68 -6.85 13.36
N SER A 148 -9.51 -5.53 13.46
CA SER A 148 -8.93 -4.84 14.60
C SER A 148 -9.72 -5.06 15.91
N PRO A 149 -11.08 -4.98 15.92
CA PRO A 149 -11.92 -5.39 17.05
C PRO A 149 -11.72 -6.85 17.40
N TRP A 150 -11.60 -7.76 16.43
CA TRP A 150 -11.42 -9.20 16.70
C TRP A 150 -10.02 -9.51 17.26
N LYS A 151 -8.96 -8.86 16.76
CA LYS A 151 -7.61 -8.96 17.32
C LYS A 151 -7.57 -8.41 18.76
N THR A 152 -8.26 -7.29 19.01
CA THR A 152 -8.39 -6.67 20.35
C THR A 152 -9.22 -7.54 21.29
N PHE A 153 -10.34 -8.07 20.83
CA PHE A 153 -11.21 -9.00 21.55
C PHE A 153 -10.46 -10.27 21.92
N LYS A 154 -9.74 -10.88 20.95
CA LYS A 154 -8.85 -12.02 21.21
C LYS A 154 -7.82 -11.67 22.27
N PHE A 155 -7.15 -10.52 22.21
CA PHE A 155 -6.11 -10.18 23.19
C PHE A 155 -6.66 -9.89 24.59
N ILE A 156 -7.79 -9.18 24.70
CA ILE A 156 -8.41 -8.79 25.97
C ILE A 156 -9.10 -9.98 26.64
N ILE A 157 -9.89 -10.75 25.88
CA ILE A 157 -10.69 -11.86 26.41
C ILE A 157 -9.82 -13.08 26.68
N TRP A 158 -8.79 -13.33 25.87
CA TRP A 158 -7.88 -14.45 26.14
C TRP A 158 -7.03 -14.21 27.40
N LYS A 159 -6.69 -12.97 27.75
CA LYS A 159 -5.98 -12.67 29.01
C LYS A 159 -6.87 -12.79 30.25
N LYS A 160 -8.12 -12.33 30.20
CA LYS A 160 -8.99 -12.24 31.38
C LYS A 160 -9.94 -13.42 31.53
N CYS A 161 -10.52 -13.91 30.43
CA CYS A 161 -11.60 -14.91 30.46
C CYS A 161 -11.12 -16.35 30.28
N LYS A 162 -9.85 -16.62 29.94
CA LYS A 162 -9.35 -17.99 29.75
C LYS A 162 -9.60 -18.86 31.00
N TRP A 163 -9.34 -18.33 32.19
CA TRP A 163 -9.58 -19.04 33.45
C TRP A 163 -11.06 -19.18 33.78
N ILE A 164 -11.90 -18.20 33.41
CA ILE A 164 -13.35 -18.27 33.60
C ILE A 164 -13.95 -19.38 32.73
N PHE A 165 -13.57 -19.45 31.45
CA PHE A 165 -14.02 -20.51 30.54
C PHE A 165 -13.58 -21.90 30.99
N ILE A 166 -12.32 -22.04 31.45
CA ILE A 166 -11.83 -23.31 32.01
C ILE A 166 -12.60 -23.68 33.28
N GLY A 167 -12.87 -22.73 34.17
CA GLY A 167 -13.64 -22.96 35.40
C GLY A 167 -15.07 -23.41 35.12
N ILE A 168 -15.76 -22.78 34.17
CA ILE A 168 -17.11 -23.17 33.74
C ILE A 168 -17.09 -24.59 33.17
N LEU A 169 -16.11 -24.93 32.32
CA LEU A 169 -15.99 -26.26 31.73
C LEU A 169 -15.81 -27.35 32.81
N ILE A 170 -14.96 -27.10 33.81
CA ILE A 170 -14.75 -28.02 34.93
C ILE A 170 -16.03 -28.17 35.76
N ALA A 171 -16.72 -27.07 36.05
CA ALA A 171 -17.98 -27.09 36.81
C ALA A 171 -19.07 -27.91 36.11
N VAL A 172 -19.18 -27.79 34.77
CA VAL A 172 -20.11 -28.60 33.97
C VAL A 172 -19.74 -30.08 34.02
N LEU A 173 -18.47 -30.44 33.88
CA LEU A 173 -18.01 -31.82 33.98
C LEU A 173 -18.28 -32.44 35.35
N LEU A 174 -18.03 -31.70 36.43
CA LEU A 174 -18.33 -32.15 37.80
C LEU A 174 -19.83 -32.31 38.02
N GLY A 175 -20.65 -31.37 37.55
CA GLY A 175 -22.11 -31.45 37.62
C GLY A 175 -22.64 -32.68 36.89
N LEU A 176 -22.10 -32.98 35.70
CA LEU A 176 -22.46 -34.16 34.92
C LEU A 176 -22.05 -35.45 35.63
N LEU A 177 -20.87 -35.48 36.26
CA LEU A 177 -20.41 -36.62 37.05
C LEU A 177 -21.32 -36.88 38.27
N ILE A 178 -21.75 -35.83 38.98
CA ILE A 178 -22.68 -35.94 40.10
C ILE A 178 -24.05 -36.45 39.60
N ALA A 179 -24.55 -35.93 38.48
CA ALA A 179 -25.82 -36.37 37.90
C ALA A 179 -25.79 -37.85 37.52
N LEU A 180 -24.70 -38.31 36.87
CA LEU A 180 -24.49 -39.73 36.56
C LEU A 180 -24.37 -40.59 37.83
N PHE A 181 -23.71 -40.10 38.87
CA PHE A 181 -23.58 -40.80 40.14
C PHE A 181 -24.96 -41.02 40.80
N VAL A 182 -25.78 -39.97 40.92
CA VAL A 182 -27.14 -40.07 41.46
C VAL A 182 -28.01 -41.00 40.62
N TYR A 183 -27.86 -40.99 39.30
CA TYR A 183 -28.56 -41.91 38.40
C TYR A 183 -28.13 -43.38 38.59
N ALA A 184 -26.83 -43.64 38.82
CA ALA A 184 -26.28 -45.00 38.94
C ALA A 184 -26.47 -45.64 40.33
N ILE A 185 -26.59 -44.85 41.40
CA ILE A 185 -26.72 -45.36 42.79
C ILE A 185 -27.92 -46.31 42.97
N PRO A 186 -29.16 -45.98 42.54
CA PRO A 186 -30.31 -46.87 42.73
C PRO A 186 -30.12 -48.20 42.02
N GLN A 187 -29.52 -48.17 40.82
CA GLN A 187 -29.24 -49.36 40.02
C GLN A 187 -28.19 -50.27 40.68
N LEU A 188 -27.14 -49.68 41.27
CA LEU A 188 -26.11 -50.44 42.00
C LEU A 188 -26.60 -51.00 43.33
N LEU A 189 -27.40 -50.24 44.09
CA LEU A 189 -28.01 -50.71 45.33
C LEU A 189 -29.03 -51.82 45.09
N ALA A 190 -29.84 -51.71 44.04
CA ALA A 190 -30.78 -52.76 43.64
C ALA A 190 -30.05 -54.07 43.29
N ARG A 191 -28.95 -53.99 42.51
CA ARG A 191 -28.13 -55.17 42.18
C ARG A 191 -27.51 -55.80 43.43
N LYS A 192 -27.03 -54.98 44.38
CA LYS A 192 -26.41 -55.47 45.62
C LYS A 192 -27.40 -56.08 46.61
N MET A 193 -28.67 -55.65 46.63
CA MET A 193 -29.73 -56.23 47.47
C MET A 193 -30.37 -57.49 46.87
N VAL A 194 -30.39 -57.63 45.54
CA VAL A 194 -30.99 -58.79 44.86
C VAL A 194 -30.04 -60.01 44.82
N GLY A 195 -28.79 -59.87 45.25
CA GLY A 195 -27.92 -61.01 45.54
C GLY A 195 -27.57 -61.86 44.31
N VAL A 196 -27.10 -61.22 43.24
CA VAL A 196 -26.27 -61.85 42.20
C VAL A 196 -24.99 -61.04 42.05
#